data_AF-A0A165GIN9-F1
#
_entry.id   AF-A0A165GIN9-F1
#
_cell.length_a   1.000
_cell.length_b   1.000
_cell.length_c   1.000
_cell.angle_alpha   90.00
_cell.angle_beta   90.00
_cell.angle_gamma   90.00
#
_symmetry.space_group_name_H-M   'P 1'
#
loop_
_entity.id
_entity.type
_entity.pdbx_description
1 polymer ?
#
loop_
_entity_poly.entity_id
_entity_poly.type
_entity_poly.pdbx_seq_one_letter_code
_entity_poly.pdbx_strand_id
1 'polypeptide(L)'
;DTDLIAAVSQLYFDTFPCVSRNPNANPMCGKTATVTYQGKSVTVGLYDRCVSCAFGDIDLTPAAFSAIADMNLGRIQGVTWQLGMRLHWPIQLKF
;
A
#
# COMPACT_ATOMS: atom_id res chain seq x y z
N ASP A 1 6.09 -9.44 -14.92
CA ASP A 1 5.92 -9.43 -13.46
C ASP A 1 4.42 -9.36 -13.18
N THR A 2 3.86 -10.37 -12.51
CA THR A 2 2.41 -10.52 -12.29
C THR A 2 2.00 -10.23 -10.85
N ASP A 3 2.97 -9.93 -9.99
CA ASP A 3 2.74 -9.78 -8.57
C ASP A 3 2.03 -8.46 -8.26
N LEU A 4 0.96 -8.55 -7.48
CA LEU A 4 0.19 -7.40 -7.00
C LEU A 4 0.82 -6.90 -5.70
N ILE A 5 1.92 -6.18 -5.82
CA ILE A 5 2.65 -5.59 -4.70
C ILE A 5 2.83 -4.09 -4.89
N ALA A 6 3.19 -3.41 -3.81
CA ALA A 6 3.47 -1.99 -3.82
C ALA A 6 4.58 -1.63 -2.83
N ALA A 7 5.24 -0.52 -3.14
CA ALA A 7 6.06 0.22 -2.20
C ALA A 7 5.26 1.41 -1.64
N VAL A 8 5.44 1.73 -0.37
CA VAL A 8 4.92 2.99 0.21
C VAL A 8 6.04 3.99 0.37
N SER A 9 5.74 5.29 0.41
CA SER A 9 6.74 6.31 0.68
C SER A 9 7.58 5.98 1.92
N GLN A 10 8.91 6.17 1.85
CA GLN A 10 9.80 5.95 3.00
C GLN A 10 9.33 6.74 4.23
N LEU A 11 8.85 7.96 4.04
CA LEU A 11 8.35 8.83 5.11
C LEU A 11 7.18 8.21 5.88
N TYR A 12 6.32 7.45 5.20
CA TYR A 12 5.23 6.70 5.82
C TYR A 12 5.70 5.36 6.39
N PHE A 13 6.55 4.65 5.65
CA PHE A 13 7.09 3.35 6.03
C PHE A 13 7.88 3.42 7.35
N ASP A 14 8.81 4.37 7.46
CA ASP A 14 9.72 4.49 8.59
C ASP A 14 9.03 5.05 9.86
N THR A 15 7.83 5.63 9.74
CA THR A 15 7.04 6.16 10.87
C THR A 15 5.96 5.19 11.36
N PHE A 16 5.85 4.01 10.75
CA PHE A 16 4.85 3.03 11.12
C PHE A 16 5.06 2.53 12.57
N PRO A 17 3.99 2.25 13.34
CA PRO A 17 4.14 1.81 14.72
C PRO A 17 4.98 0.53 14.85
N CYS A 18 5.79 0.43 15.91
CA CYS A 18 6.61 -0.75 16.21
C CYS A 18 7.73 -1.05 15.21
N VAL A 19 8.18 -0.07 14.42
CA VAL A 19 9.37 -0.20 13.56
C VAL A 19 10.62 -0.44 14.42
N SER A 20 11.32 -1.54 14.15
CA SER A 20 12.64 -1.82 14.72
C SER A 20 13.74 -1.12 13.90
N ARG A 21 14.98 -1.07 14.40
CA ARG A 21 16.13 -0.56 13.62
C ARG A 21 16.40 -1.32 12.31
N ASN A 22 15.81 -2.49 12.11
CA ASN A 22 15.91 -3.26 10.88
C ASN A 22 14.71 -2.95 9.96
N PRO A 23 14.90 -2.28 8.82
CA PRO A 23 13.81 -1.94 7.90
C PRO A 23 13.14 -3.19 7.28
N ASN A 24 13.85 -4.31 7.16
CA ASN A 24 13.27 -5.57 6.67
C ASN A 24 12.33 -6.21 7.70
N ALA A 25 12.40 -5.78 8.97
CA ALA A 25 11.48 -6.17 10.04
C ALA A 25 10.43 -5.08 10.31
N ASN A 26 10.17 -4.20 9.34
CA ASN A 26 9.08 -3.24 9.45
C ASN A 26 7.74 -4.00 9.52
N PRO A 27 6.88 -3.74 10.52
CA PRO A 27 5.62 -4.44 10.67
C PRO A 27 4.62 -4.18 9.53
N MET A 28 4.91 -3.23 8.64
CA MET A 28 4.18 -3.01 7.40
C MET A 28 4.43 -4.10 6.35
N CYS A 29 5.63 -4.69 6.33
CA CYS A 29 5.95 -5.78 5.41
C CYS A 29 4.99 -6.96 5.61
N GLY A 30 4.44 -7.49 4.51
CA GLY A 30 3.47 -8.59 4.55
C GLY A 30 2.05 -8.18 4.94
N LYS A 31 1.80 -6.89 5.22
CA LYS A 31 0.43 -6.34 5.21
C LYS A 31 -0.05 -6.16 3.77
N THR A 32 -1.34 -5.91 3.62
CA THR A 32 -1.94 -5.52 2.34
C THR A 32 -2.45 -4.09 2.41
N ALA A 33 -2.68 -3.49 1.24
CA ALA A 33 -3.43 -2.26 1.10
C ALA A 33 -4.45 -2.40 -0.05
N THR A 34 -5.63 -1.81 0.12
CA THR A 34 -6.59 -1.65 -0.96
C THR A 34 -6.44 -0.24 -1.53
N VAL A 35 -6.11 -0.15 -2.81
CA VAL A 35 -5.91 1.09 -3.56
C VAL A 35 -7.09 1.31 -4.48
N THR A 36 -7.68 2.50 -4.43
CA THR A 36 -8.89 2.87 -5.17
C THR A 36 -8.67 4.12 -6.01
N TYR A 37 -9.03 4.04 -7.29
CA TYR A 37 -9.01 5.14 -8.24
C TYR A 37 -10.24 5.07 -9.15
N GLN A 38 -11.00 6.16 -9.23
CA GLN A 38 -12.20 6.29 -10.10
C GLN A 38 -13.16 5.08 -10.02
N GLY A 39 -13.40 4.56 -8.80
CA GLY A 39 -14.31 3.45 -8.55
C GLY A 39 -13.71 2.05 -8.81
N LYS A 40 -12.50 1.95 -9.36
CA LYS A 40 -11.76 0.67 -9.46
C LYS A 40 -10.86 0.50 -8.25
N SER A 41 -10.70 -0.75 -7.80
CA SER A 41 -9.83 -1.07 -6.67
C SER A 41 -8.96 -2.29 -6.94
N VAL A 42 -7.76 -2.28 -6.37
CA VAL A 42 -6.83 -3.41 -6.34
C VAL A 42 -6.29 -3.59 -4.92
N THR A 43 -6.16 -4.85 -4.48
CA THR A 43 -5.50 -5.16 -3.21
C THR A 43 -4.08 -5.63 -3.49
N VAL A 44 -3.11 -5.00 -2.85
CA VAL A 44 -1.68 -5.24 -3.05
C VAL A 44 -0.99 -5.62 -1.76
N GLY A 45 0.05 -6.45 -1.84
CA GLY A 45 0.97 -6.69 -0.74
C GLY A 45 1.95 -5.53 -0.58
N LEU A 46 2.26 -5.15 0.66
CA LEU A 46 3.28 -4.15 0.97
C LEU A 46 4.59 -4.84 1.33
N TYR A 47 5.62 -4.64 0.52
CA TYR A 47 6.90 -5.32 0.68
C TYR A 47 8.12 -4.44 0.49
N ASP A 48 7.93 -3.19 0.05
CA ASP A 48 9.03 -2.29 -0.24
C ASP A 48 8.71 -0.85 0.20
N ARG A 49 9.74 -0.02 0.19
CA ARG A 49 9.65 1.42 0.47
C ARG A 49 10.20 2.22 -0.70
N CYS A 50 9.48 3.25 -1.10
CA CYS A 50 9.90 4.18 -2.13
C CYS A 50 10.58 5.40 -1.51
N VAL A 51 11.90 5.50 -1.68
CA VAL A 51 12.74 6.58 -1.10
C VAL A 51 12.50 7.94 -1.76
N SER A 52 12.11 7.94 -3.03
CA SER A 52 11.84 9.16 -3.81
C SER A 52 10.37 9.63 -3.73
N CYS A 53 9.49 8.84 -3.11
CA CYS A 53 8.06 9.11 -3.08
C CYS A 53 7.70 10.12 -1.98
N ALA A 54 6.75 11.00 -2.28
CA ALA A 54 6.23 11.97 -1.32
C ALA A 54 5.42 11.28 -0.22
N PHE A 55 5.25 11.92 0.94
CA PHE A 55 4.47 11.33 2.02
C PHE A 55 3.05 10.99 1.56
N GLY A 56 2.63 9.74 1.76
CA GLY A 56 1.31 9.24 1.36
C GLY A 56 1.23 8.65 -0.05
N ASP A 57 2.28 8.78 -0.87
CA ASP A 57 2.38 8.08 -2.14
C ASP A 57 2.45 6.55 -1.94
N ILE A 58 1.82 5.82 -2.87
CA ILE A 58 1.93 4.38 -3.03
C ILE A 58 2.38 4.09 -4.47
N ASP A 59 3.45 3.31 -4.60
CA ASP A 59 4.07 2.95 -5.87
C ASP A 59 3.72 1.51 -6.22
N LEU A 60 2.91 1.34 -7.25
CA LEU A 60 2.34 0.05 -7.65
C LEU A 60 3.24 -0.64 -8.68
N THR A 61 3.33 -1.97 -8.62
CA THR A 61 3.84 -2.72 -9.78
C THR A 61 2.97 -2.46 -11.02
N PRO A 62 3.51 -2.64 -12.24
CA PRO A 62 2.72 -2.53 -13.47
C PRO A 62 1.46 -3.39 -13.47
N ALA A 63 1.53 -4.61 -12.89
CA ALA A 63 0.39 -5.50 -12.76
C ALA A 63 -0.70 -4.89 -11.87
N ALA A 64 -0.35 -4.33 -10.70
CA ALA A 64 -1.31 -3.67 -9.82
C ALA A 64 -1.88 -2.37 -10.40
N PHE A 65 -1.03 -1.57 -11.05
CA PHE A 65 -1.46 -0.32 -11.68
C PHE A 65 -2.47 -0.57 -12.80
N SER A 66 -2.18 -1.54 -13.68
CA SER A 66 -3.05 -1.88 -14.82
C SER A 66 -4.44 -2.39 -14.41
N ALA A 67 -4.61 -2.84 -13.16
CA ALA A 67 -5.91 -3.23 -12.62
C ALA A 67 -6.85 -2.03 -12.34
N ILE A 68 -6.30 -0.83 -12.11
CA ILE A 68 -7.08 0.36 -11.75
C ILE A 68 -6.96 1.51 -12.75
N ALA A 69 -5.94 1.54 -13.60
CA ALA A 69 -5.69 2.63 -14.55
C ALA A 69 -4.95 2.14 -15.81
N ASP A 70 -5.06 2.91 -16.90
CA ASP A 70 -4.27 2.68 -18.12
C ASP A 70 -2.81 3.07 -17.88
N MET A 71 -1.88 2.15 -18.18
CA MET A 71 -0.44 2.34 -17.98
C MET A 71 0.12 3.62 -18.64
N ASN A 72 -0.50 4.11 -19.72
CA ASN A 72 -0.08 5.34 -20.41
C ASN A 72 -0.30 6.61 -19.59
N LEU A 73 -1.14 6.55 -18.54
CA LEU A 73 -1.33 7.67 -17.61
C LEU A 73 -0.10 7.91 -16.72
N GLY A 74 0.73 6.88 -16.50
CA GLY A 74 1.88 6.97 -15.60
C GLY A 74 1.45 7.30 -14.17
N ARG A 75 1.91 8.43 -13.63
CA ARG A 75 1.55 8.86 -12.26
C ARG A 75 0.16 9.51 -12.26
N ILE A 76 -0.78 8.90 -11.54
CA ILE A 76 -2.14 9.39 -11.36
C ILE A 76 -2.33 10.08 -9.99
N GLN A 77 -3.23 11.06 -9.93
CA GLN A 77 -3.60 11.79 -8.71
C GLN A 77 -5.03 11.44 -8.27
N GLY A 78 -5.40 11.76 -7.03
CA GLY A 78 -6.74 11.46 -6.49
C GLY A 78 -6.95 9.98 -6.13
N VAL A 79 -5.86 9.22 -6.00
CA VAL A 79 -5.87 7.85 -5.49
C VAL A 79 -6.08 7.89 -3.98
N THR A 80 -6.88 6.95 -3.48
CA THR A 80 -6.97 6.65 -2.05
C THR A 80 -6.47 5.24 -1.80
N TRP A 81 -5.86 5.01 -0.65
CA TRP A 81 -5.49 3.66 -0.25
C TRP A 81 -5.64 3.47 1.25
N GLN A 82 -5.94 2.24 1.65
CA GLN A 82 -6.22 1.87 3.03
C GLN A 82 -5.47 0.59 3.38
N LEU A 83 -4.83 0.56 4.54
CA LEU A 83 -4.20 -0.65 5.06
C LEU A 83 -5.27 -1.73 5.31
N GLY A 84 -5.05 -2.91 4.73
CA GLY A 84 -5.81 -4.11 5.02
C GLY A 84 -5.54 -4.54 6.46
N MET A 85 -6.49 -4.23 7.36
CA MET A 85 -6.46 -4.80 8.69
C MET A 85 -6.77 -6.29 8.59
N ARG A 86 -5.79 -7.15 8.88
CA ARG A 86 -6.10 -8.52 9.32
C ARG A 86 -6.79 -8.39 10.67
N LEU A 87 -8.12 -8.41 10.65
CA LEU A 87 -8.95 -8.56 11.84
C LEU A 87 -8.56 -9.87 12.53
N HIS A 88 -7.66 -9.81 13.52
CA HIS A 88 -7.48 -10.94 14.43
C HIS A 88 -8.30 -10.69 15.70
N TRP A 89 -9.34 -11.53 15.88
CA TRP A 89 -10.31 -11.58 17.01
C TRP A 89 -11.31 -10.41 17.07
N PRO A 90 -12.57 -10.65 17.51
CA PRO A 90 -13.72 -9.94 16.97
C PRO A 90 -13.71 -8.49 17.44
N ILE A 91 -13.70 -7.57 16.47
CA ILE A 91 -14.22 -6.22 16.73
C ILE A 91 -15.73 -6.40 16.87
N GLN A 92 -16.18 -6.73 18.08
CA GLN A 92 -17.58 -6.57 18.43
C GLN A 92 -17.84 -5.06 18.48
N LEU A 93 -18.41 -4.52 17.42
CA LEU A 93 -19.03 -3.21 17.45
C LEU A 93 -20.26 -3.35 18.34
N LYS A 94 -20.16 -2.93 19.60
CA LYS A 94 -21.29 -2.90 20.53
C LYS A 94 -21.94 -1.52 20.41
N PHE A 95 -23.19 -1.49 19.97
CA PHE A 95 -24.07 -0.32 20.13
C PHE A 95 -24.43 -0.15 21.61
#